data_AF-A0A7V5FMD1-F1
#
_entry.id   AF-A0A7V5FMD1-F1
#
_cell.length_a   1.000
_cell.length_b   1.000
_cell.length_c   1.000
_cell.angle_alpha   90.00
_cell.angle_beta   90.00
_cell.angle_gamma   90.00
#
_symmetry.space_group_name_H-M   'P 1'
#
loop_
_entity.id
_entity.type
_entity.pdbx_description
1 polymer ?
#
loop_
_entity_poly.entity_id
_entity_poly.type
_entity_poly.pdbx_seq_one_letter_code
_entity_poly.pdbx_strand_id
1 'polypeptide(L)'
;MNIIWIVLISVSIVFSVLTGRLEAFTKALFDATKSAVEVSLFLLGIVSLWLGITKIIEDSGLIHRISRLFRPFISRLFKGIPPDHPSITSITLNMLANIFGLGNAATPFGIKAMQDLQTLNKDQET
;
A
#
# COMPACT_ATOMS: atom_id res chain seq x y z
N MET A 1 -0.62 -10.00 -17.96
CA MET A 1 0.09 -10.42 -16.73
C MET A 1 -0.07 -11.92 -16.44
N ASN A 2 -1.28 -12.50 -16.47
CA ASN A 2 -1.47 -13.95 -16.21
C ASN A 2 -0.73 -14.88 -17.18
N ILE A 3 -0.57 -14.50 -18.44
CA ILE A 3 0.09 -15.35 -19.45
C ILE A 3 1.55 -15.67 -19.07
N ILE A 4 2.25 -14.72 -18.45
CA ILE A 4 3.65 -14.89 -18.04
C ILE A 4 3.76 -16.02 -17.00
N TRP A 5 2.87 -16.01 -16.00
CA TRP A 5 2.84 -17.04 -14.95
C TRP A 5 2.51 -18.42 -15.49
N ILE A 6 1.53 -18.51 -16.39
CA ILE A 6 1.13 -19.78 -17.02
C ILE A 6 2.31 -20.36 -17.81
N VAL A 7 2.98 -19.55 -18.62
CA VAL A 7 4.15 -19.99 -19.40
C VAL A 7 5.27 -20.49 -18.48
N LEU A 8 5.59 -19.76 -17.41
CA LEU A 8 6.64 -20.17 -16.45
C LEU A 8 6.33 -21.51 -15.77
N ILE A 9 5.08 -21.71 -15.35
CA ILE A 9 4.65 -22.97 -14.72
C ILE A 9 4.70 -24.12 -15.73
N SER A 10 4.17 -23.92 -16.95
CA SER A 10 4.19 -24.93 -18.00
C SER A 10 5.61 -25.35 -18.39
N VAL A 11 6.53 -24.39 -18.57
CA VAL A 11 7.94 -24.68 -18.88
C VAL A 11 8.59 -25.47 -17.74
N SER A 12 8.33 -25.10 -16.49
CA SER A 12 8.87 -25.79 -15.30
C SER A 12 8.42 -27.26 -15.22
N ILE A 13 7.13 -27.51 -15.51
CA ILE A 13 6.56 -28.87 -15.55
C ILE A 13 7.20 -29.69 -16.68
N VAL A 14 7.23 -29.14 -17.90
CA VAL A 14 7.82 -29.83 -19.06
C VAL A 14 9.29 -30.17 -18.80
N PHE A 15 10.08 -29.23 -18.27
CA PHE A 15 11.49 -29.46 -17.96
C PHE A 15 11.68 -30.52 -16.87
N SER A 16 10.81 -30.54 -15.85
CA SER A 16 10.85 -31.56 -14.79
C SER A 16 10.56 -32.96 -15.32
N VAL A 17 9.59 -33.09 -16.24
CA VAL A 17 9.28 -34.36 -16.92
C VAL A 17 10.46 -34.81 -17.80
N LEU A 18 11.00 -33.92 -18.64
CA LEU A 18 12.11 -34.24 -19.55
C LEU A 18 13.40 -34.64 -18.82
N THR A 19 13.66 -34.07 -17.64
CA THR A 19 14.84 -34.38 -16.82
C THR A 19 14.62 -35.54 -15.84
N GLY A 20 13.40 -36.09 -15.76
CA GLY A 20 13.04 -37.16 -14.82
C GLY A 20 12.99 -36.72 -13.35
N ARG A 21 12.95 -35.41 -13.07
CA ARG A 21 13.03 -34.82 -11.72
C ARG A 21 11.66 -34.47 -11.14
N LEU A 22 10.64 -35.30 -11.38
CA LEU A 22 9.26 -35.05 -10.95
C LEU A 22 9.11 -35.01 -9.42
N GLU A 23 9.83 -35.86 -8.70
CA GLU A 23 9.83 -35.86 -7.23
C GLU A 23 10.40 -34.56 -6.67
N ALA A 24 11.53 -34.08 -7.22
CA ALA A 24 12.13 -32.83 -6.80
C ALA A 24 11.24 -31.62 -7.09
N PHE A 25 10.54 -31.62 -8.23
CA PHE A 25 9.55 -30.59 -8.58
C PHE A 25 8.37 -30.59 -7.59
N THR A 26 7.82 -31.76 -7.30
CA THR A 26 6.70 -31.91 -6.36
C THR A 26 7.09 -31.44 -4.97
N LYS A 27 8.29 -31.80 -4.50
CA LYS A 27 8.82 -31.33 -3.22
C LYS A 27 8.97 -29.80 -3.20
N ALA A 28 9.58 -29.21 -4.23
CA ALA A 28 9.74 -27.76 -4.33
C ALA A 28 8.38 -27.02 -4.34
N LEU A 29 7.35 -27.59 -4.97
CA LEU A 29 6.01 -27.04 -4.98
C LEU A 29 5.39 -27.01 -3.57
N PHE A 30 5.52 -28.10 -2.81
CA PHE A 30 5.05 -28.17 -1.43
C PHE A 30 5.83 -27.23 -0.51
N ASP A 31 7.16 -27.17 -0.63
CA ASP A 31 8.01 -26.26 0.14
C ASP A 31 7.64 -24.80 -0.13
N ALA A 32 7.42 -24.42 -1.39
CA ALA A 32 6.97 -23.09 -1.78
C ALA A 32 5.58 -22.76 -1.21
N THR A 33 4.65 -23.71 -1.24
CA THR A 33 3.30 -23.54 -0.69
C THR A 33 3.36 -23.34 0.83
N LYS A 34 4.17 -24.14 1.53
CA LYS A 34 4.38 -24.00 2.97
C LYS A 34 4.95 -22.64 3.33
N SER A 35 5.99 -22.20 2.61
CA SER A 35 6.58 -20.88 2.80
C SER A 35 5.58 -19.76 2.55
N ALA A 36 4.75 -19.86 1.50
CA ALA A 36 3.71 -18.89 1.22
C ALA A 36 2.68 -18.79 2.36
N VAL A 37 2.28 -19.92 2.95
CA VAL A 37 1.37 -19.95 4.11
C VAL A 37 2.02 -19.34 5.34
N GLU A 38 3.26 -19.70 5.66
CA GLU A 38 4.00 -19.13 6.80
C GLU A 38 4.13 -17.62 6.69
N VAL A 39 4.51 -17.11 5.51
CA VAL A 39 4.60 -15.67 5.24
C VAL A 39 3.23 -15.01 5.35
N SER A 40 2.18 -15.64 4.82
CA SER A 40 0.82 -15.10 4.88
C SER A 40 0.31 -14.97 6.32
N LEU A 41 0.56 -15.97 7.17
CA LEU A 41 0.18 -15.94 8.59
C LEU A 41 0.97 -14.88 9.37
N PHE A 42 2.28 -14.79 9.11
CA PHE A 42 3.12 -13.74 9.69
C PHE A 42 2.60 -12.34 9.30
N LEU A 43 2.34 -12.12 8.01
CA LEU A 43 1.81 -10.86 7.50
C LEU A 43 0.42 -10.55 8.06
N LEU A 44 -0.45 -11.55 8.21
CA LEU A 44 -1.77 -11.37 8.82
C LEU A 44 -1.64 -10.80 10.23
N GLY A 45 -0.78 -11.39 11.07
CA GLY A 45 -0.58 -10.92 12.45
C GLY A 45 -0.08 -9.48 12.52
N ILE A 46 1.02 -9.18 11.82
CA ILE A 46 1.63 -7.85 11.86
C ILE A 46 0.73 -6.77 11.23
N VAL A 47 0.07 -7.06 10.11
CA VAL A 47 -0.84 -6.11 9.46
C VAL A 47 -2.08 -5.87 10.31
N SER A 48 -2.65 -6.92 10.94
CA SER A 48 -3.81 -6.77 11.82
C SER A 48 -3.48 -5.91 13.06
N LEU A 49 -2.32 -6.14 13.68
CA LEU A 49 -1.84 -5.32 14.78
C LEU A 49 -1.70 -3.86 14.36
N TRP A 50 -1.05 -3.63 13.22
CA TRP A 50 -0.78 -2.29 12.75
C TRP A 50 -2.03 -1.53 12.34
N LEU A 51 -2.97 -2.21 11.69
CA LEU A 51 -4.30 -1.68 11.38
C LEU A 51 -5.10 -1.35 12.64
N GLY A 52 -5.04 -2.19 13.68
CA GLY A 52 -5.68 -1.92 14.97
C GLY A 52 -5.13 -0.66 15.64
N ILE A 53 -3.80 -0.52 15.71
CA ILE A 53 -3.13 0.67 16.25
C ILE A 53 -3.51 1.91 15.43
N THR A 54 -3.46 1.80 14.10
CA THR A 54 -3.90 2.85 13.16
C THR A 54 -5.30 3.35 13.52
N LYS A 55 -6.22 2.42 13.73
CA LYS A 55 -7.62 2.75 13.96
C LYS A 55 -7.82 3.50 15.28
N ILE A 56 -7.11 3.09 16.33
CA ILE A 56 -7.12 3.79 17.63
C ILE A 56 -6.60 5.23 17.49
N ILE A 57 -5.50 5.44 16.75
CA ILE A 57 -4.92 6.77 16.53
C ILE A 57 -5.89 7.66 15.71
N GLU A 58 -6.54 7.09 14.70
CA GLU A 58 -7.56 7.78 13.91
C GLU A 58 -8.76 8.20 14.77
N ASP A 59 -9.34 7.26 15.52
CA ASP A 59 -10.53 7.47 16.34
C ASP A 59 -10.26 8.45 17.50
N SER A 60 -9.02 8.52 18.00
CA SER A 60 -8.61 9.52 19.01
C SER A 60 -8.53 10.95 18.46
N GLY A 61 -8.64 11.14 17.14
CA GLY A 61 -8.43 12.42 16.47
C GLY A 61 -6.98 12.91 16.48
N LEU A 62 -6.02 12.10 16.96
CA LEU A 62 -4.61 12.46 17.05
C LEU A 62 -4.02 12.72 15.65
N ILE A 63 -4.40 11.92 14.65
CA ILE A 63 -4.03 12.12 13.25
C ILE A 63 -4.41 13.54 12.76
N HIS A 64 -5.60 14.03 13.11
CA HIS A 64 -6.06 15.36 12.72
C HIS A 64 -5.30 16.49 13.45
N ARG A 65 -4.93 16.27 14.72
CA ARG A 65 -4.11 17.23 15.49
C ARG A 65 -2.70 17.32 14.93
N ILE A 66 -2.07 16.18 14.64
CA ILE A 66 -0.74 16.13 14.02
C ILE A 66 -0.79 16.76 12.63
N SER A 67 -1.83 16.48 11.83
CA SER A 67 -2.00 17.13 10.53
C SER A 67 -2.03 18.65 10.63
N ARG A 68 -2.74 19.21 11.63
CA ARG A 68 -2.76 20.66 11.86
C ARG A 68 -1.39 21.23 12.24
N LEU A 69 -0.58 20.47 12.99
CA LEU A 69 0.79 20.85 13.35
C LEU A 69 1.73 20.85 12.13
N PHE A 70 1.57 19.89 11.22
CA PHE A 70 2.39 19.75 10.01
C PHE A 70 1.91 20.62 8.84
N ARG A 71 0.68 21.14 8.90
CA ARG A 71 0.09 22.06 7.94
C ARG A 71 1.02 23.19 7.46
N PRO A 72 1.72 23.96 8.33
CA PRO A 72 2.63 25.03 7.89
C PRO A 72 3.84 24.52 7.09
N PHE A 73 4.30 23.30 7.35
CA PHE A 73 5.38 22.69 6.58
C PHE A 73 4.90 22.28 5.18
N ILE A 74 3.72 21.65 5.10
CA ILE A 74 3.12 21.19 3.84
C ILE A 74 2.68 22.36 2.98
N SER A 75 2.08 23.42 3.54
CA SER A 75 1.72 24.63 2.78
C SER A 75 2.95 25.36 2.22
N ARG A 76 4.10 25.26 2.90
CA ARG A 76 5.36 25.80 2.39
C ARG A 76 5.97 24.94 1.27
N LEU A 77 5.77 23.62 1.30
CA LEU A 77 6.18 22.70 0.24
C LEU A 77 5.28 22.85 -1.00
N PHE A 78 3.97 22.99 -0.80
CA PHE A 78 2.96 23.14 -1.84
C PHE A 78 2.43 24.59 -1.94
N LYS A 79 3.31 25.52 -2.31
CA LYS A 79 3.00 26.96 -2.37
C LYS A 79 1.87 27.36 -3.33
N GLY A 80 1.51 26.49 -4.28
CA GLY A 80 0.44 26.71 -5.26
C GLY A 80 -0.97 26.40 -4.74
N ILE A 81 -1.10 25.84 -3.54
CA ILE A 81 -2.38 25.45 -2.95
C ILE A 81 -2.84 26.53 -1.95
N PRO A 82 -4.09 27.01 -2.02
CA PRO A 82 -4.63 27.96 -1.05
C PRO A 82 -4.49 27.41 0.39
N PRO A 83 -4.13 28.25 1.38
CA PRO A 83 -3.85 27.78 2.74
C PRO A 83 -4.99 26.98 3.37
N ASP A 84 -6.25 27.36 3.11
CA ASP A 84 -7.48 26.73 3.62
C ASP A 84 -8.07 25.64 2.70
N HIS A 85 -7.35 25.24 1.64
CA HIS A 85 -7.85 24.20 0.76
C HIS A 85 -7.75 22.80 1.40
N PRO A 86 -8.79 21.94 1.28
CA PRO A 86 -8.80 20.59 1.86
C PRO A 86 -7.63 19.69 1.42
N SER A 87 -7.05 19.92 0.23
CA SER A 87 -5.89 19.16 -0.27
C SER A 87 -4.71 19.17 0.69
N ILE A 88 -4.45 20.29 1.39
CA ILE A 88 -3.33 20.36 2.35
C ILE A 88 -3.52 19.34 3.47
N THR A 89 -4.75 19.23 4.00
CA THR A 89 -5.08 18.26 5.04
C THR A 89 -4.94 16.84 4.50
N SER A 90 -5.54 16.54 3.35
CA SER A 90 -5.50 15.20 2.73
C SER A 90 -4.07 14.74 2.38
N ILE A 91 -3.21 15.62 1.85
CA ILE A 91 -1.78 15.34 1.59
C ILE A 91 -1.05 15.05 2.90
N THR A 92 -1.29 15.87 3.92
CA THR A 92 -0.65 15.69 5.23
C THR A 92 -1.06 14.35 5.84
N LEU A 93 -2.33 13.97 5.74
CA LEU A 93 -2.84 12.67 6.21
C LEU A 93 -2.21 11.50 5.46
N ASN A 94 -2.08 11.58 4.13
CA ASN A 94 -1.39 10.56 3.33
C ASN A 94 0.09 10.40 3.76
N MET A 95 0.78 11.53 3.97
CA MET A 95 2.19 11.52 4.38
C MET A 95 2.37 10.94 5.78
N LEU A 96 1.54 11.36 6.74
CA LEU A 96 1.57 10.84 8.11
C LEU A 96 1.20 9.36 8.12
N ALA A 97 0.21 8.93 7.34
CA ALA A 97 -0.14 7.52 7.22
C ALA A 97 1.04 6.69 6.69
N ASN A 98 1.81 7.20 5.71
CA ASN A 98 3.04 6.54 5.27
C ASN A 98 4.13 6.52 6.36
N ILE A 99 4.37 7.63 7.06
CA ILE A 99 5.41 7.74 8.11
C ILE A 99 5.10 6.83 9.31
N PHE A 100 3.85 6.76 9.72
CA PHE A 100 3.38 5.89 10.78
C PHE A 100 3.09 4.47 10.26
N GLY A 101 3.51 4.10 9.06
CA GLY A 101 3.33 2.76 8.49
C GLY A 101 1.88 2.33 8.26
N LEU A 102 0.92 3.23 8.42
CA LEU A 102 -0.52 3.06 8.24
C LEU A 102 -0.85 2.96 6.73
N GLY A 103 -0.09 2.17 5.97
CA GLY A 103 -0.10 2.15 4.50
C GLY A 103 -1.49 1.87 3.91
N ASN A 104 -2.32 1.08 4.60
CA ASN A 104 -3.71 0.83 4.21
C ASN A 104 -4.61 2.07 4.33
N ALA A 105 -4.31 3.00 5.24
CA ALA A 105 -4.96 4.30 5.33
C ALA A 105 -4.28 5.36 4.43
N ALA A 106 -2.99 5.18 4.11
CA ALA A 106 -2.29 6.08 3.22
C ALA A 106 -2.94 6.14 1.83
N THR A 107 -3.29 4.99 1.25
CA THR A 107 -3.92 4.93 -0.09
C THR A 107 -5.22 5.72 -0.20
N PRO A 108 -6.25 5.53 0.66
CA PRO A 108 -7.48 6.32 0.57
C PRO A 108 -7.25 7.82 0.81
N PHE A 109 -6.35 8.20 1.74
CA PHE A 109 -5.98 9.62 1.91
C PHE A 109 -5.24 10.19 0.69
N GLY A 110 -4.44 9.36 0.00
CA GLY A 110 -3.74 9.73 -1.23
C GLY A 110 -4.71 9.97 -2.39
N ILE A 111 -5.67 9.07 -2.59
CA ILE A 111 -6.72 9.26 -3.59
C ILE A 111 -7.53 10.52 -3.27
N LYS A 112 -7.92 10.73 -2.01
CA LYS A 112 -8.64 11.93 -1.60
C LYS A 112 -7.82 13.21 -1.82
N ALA A 113 -6.52 13.18 -1.54
CA ALA A 113 -5.61 14.28 -1.82
C ALA A 113 -5.56 14.61 -3.31
N MET A 114 -5.48 13.60 -4.19
CA MET A 114 -5.51 13.80 -5.64
C MET A 114 -6.85 14.39 -6.11
N GLN A 115 -7.97 13.89 -5.60
CA GLN A 115 -9.30 14.45 -5.90
C GLN A 115 -9.42 15.92 -5.48
N ASP A 116 -8.94 16.26 -4.28
CA ASP A 116 -8.96 17.64 -3.78
C ASP A 116 -7.98 18.52 -4.59
N LEU A 117 -6.85 17.99 -5.06
CA LEU A 117 -5.96 18.73 -5.97
C LEU A 117 -6.62 18.98 -7.32
N GLN A 118 -7.40 18.04 -7.83
CA GLN A 118 -8.09 18.17 -9.12
C GLN A 118 -9.10 19.33 -9.14
N THR A 119 -9.70 19.70 -7.99
CA THR A 119 -10.61 20.85 -7.92
C THR A 119 -9.90 22.19 -8.12
N LEU A 120 -8.57 22.22 -7.96
CA LEU A 120 -7.74 23.39 -8.23
C LEU A 120 -7.18 23.38 -9.66
N ASN A 121 -7.33 22.26 -10.37
CA ASN A 121 -6.81 22.12 -11.72
C ASN A 121 -7.79 22.75 -12.72
N LYS A 122 -7.28 23.59 -13.62
CA LYS A 122 -8.10 24.24 -14.67
C LYS A 122 -8.44 23.30 -15.82
N ASP A 123 -7.66 22.23 -15.96
CA ASP A 123 -7.83 21.21 -16.99
C ASP A 123 -8.10 19.88 -16.29
N GLN A 124 -9.31 19.33 -16.48
CA GLN A 124 -9.77 18.16 -15.73
C GLN A 124 -9.26 16.83 -16.31
N GLU A 125 -8.67 16.85 -17.51
CA GLU A 125 -8.10 15.65 -18.17
C GLU A 125 -6.62 15.40 -17.86
N THR A 126 -5.96 16.29 -17.10
CA THR A 126 -4.57 16.14 -16.64
C THR A 126 -4.42 16.20 -15.13
#